data_AF-A0A2H5ZTR2-F1
#
_entry.id   AF-A0A2H5ZTR2-F1
#
_cell.length_a   1.000
_cell.length_b   1.000
_cell.length_c   1.000
_cell.angle_alpha   90.00
_cell.angle_beta   90.00
_cell.angle_gamma   90.00
#
_symmetry.space_group_name_H-M   'P 1'
#
loop_
_entity.id
_entity.type
_entity.pdbx_description
1 polymer ?
#
loop_
_entity_poly.entity_id
_entity_poly.type
_entity_poly.pdbx_seq_one_letter_code
_entity_poly.pdbx_strand_id
1 'polypeptide(L)'
;MSIVSYLLGEHGILYALLDQLEELAPGATLEQVRALRDLLAEAIQSHAELEDEFLFEPLERTSARAEAAVRGMRTMHDDIDHLLDDLARAEGEVQAREQFLNLAALAKQHFLAEEEAVFPLAEEALDLRVLEELGRRYLERRGLLGMGVHV
;
A
#
# COMPACT_ATOMS: atom_id res chain seq x y z
N MET A 1 -14.28 14.94 0.10
CA MET A 1 -13.94 13.50 0.14
C MET A 1 -12.72 13.36 1.02
N SER A 2 -12.74 12.41 1.95
CA SER A 2 -11.62 12.20 2.87
C SER A 2 -10.45 11.52 2.18
N ILE A 3 -9.25 11.66 2.75
CA ILE A 3 -8.09 10.84 2.34
C ILE A 3 -8.39 9.34 2.38
N VAL A 4 -9.13 8.86 3.39
CA VAL A 4 -9.56 7.46 3.51
C VAL A 4 -10.31 6.98 2.26
N SER A 5 -11.21 7.82 1.72
CA SER A 5 -11.93 7.47 0.48
C SER A 5 -11.00 7.31 -0.72
N TYR A 6 -9.91 8.08 -0.78
CA TYR A 6 -8.94 7.99 -1.87
C TYR A 6 -8.02 6.79 -1.73
N LEU A 7 -7.54 6.50 -0.51
CA LEU A 7 -6.71 5.32 -0.23
C LEU A 7 -7.49 4.02 -0.49
N LEU A 8 -8.77 3.95 -0.09
CA LEU A 8 -9.66 2.84 -0.47
C LEU A 8 -9.81 2.70 -1.99
N GLY A 9 -9.81 3.82 -2.72
CA GLY A 9 -9.79 3.81 -4.18
C GLY A 9 -8.52 3.18 -4.75
N GLU A 10 -7.36 3.47 -4.15
CA GLU A 10 -6.09 2.83 -4.51
C GLU A 10 -6.08 1.35 -4.17
N HIS A 11 -6.59 0.95 -3.00
CA HIS A 11 -6.73 -0.47 -2.63
C HIS A 11 -7.53 -1.23 -3.69
N GLY A 12 -8.65 -0.66 -4.18
CA GLY A 12 -9.44 -1.30 -5.23
C GLY A 12 -8.64 -1.63 -6.50
N ILE A 13 -7.71 -0.74 -6.89
CA ILE A 13 -6.83 -0.95 -8.05
C ILE A 13 -5.71 -1.93 -7.69
N LEU A 14 -5.12 -1.80 -6.51
CA LEU A 14 -4.03 -2.67 -6.03
C LEU A 14 -4.51 -4.12 -5.83
N TYR A 15 -5.72 -4.35 -5.33
CA TYR A 15 -6.33 -5.68 -5.29
C TYR A 15 -6.48 -6.27 -6.68
N ALA A 16 -7.02 -5.51 -7.64
CA ALA A 16 -7.18 -6.00 -9.02
C ALA A 16 -5.82 -6.35 -9.65
N LEU A 17 -4.79 -5.55 -9.37
CA LEU A 17 -3.42 -5.84 -9.79
C LEU A 17 -2.91 -7.13 -9.12
N LEU A 18 -3.03 -7.26 -7.80
CA LEU A 18 -2.58 -8.43 -7.04
C LEU A 18 -3.27 -9.72 -7.49
N ASP A 19 -4.59 -9.69 -7.73
CA ASP A 19 -5.35 -10.82 -8.26
C ASP A 19 -4.80 -11.28 -9.62
N GLN A 20 -4.56 -10.32 -10.53
CA GLN A 20 -3.99 -10.63 -11.84
C GLN A 20 -2.58 -11.21 -11.73
N LEU A 21 -1.78 -10.70 -10.80
CA LEU A 21 -0.42 -11.15 -10.55
C LEU A 21 -0.37 -12.58 -9.98
N GLU A 22 -1.28 -12.92 -9.07
CA GLU A 22 -1.43 -14.27 -8.51
C GLU A 22 -1.81 -15.30 -9.59
N GLU A 23 -2.66 -14.93 -10.55
CA GLU A 23 -3.00 -15.80 -11.69
C GLU A 23 -1.82 -16.07 -12.62
N LEU A 24 -0.96 -15.07 -12.83
CA LEU A 24 0.19 -15.16 -13.73
C LEU A 24 1.38 -15.89 -13.11
N ALA A 25 1.55 -15.80 -11.79
CA ALA A 25 2.73 -16.29 -11.07
C ALA A 25 3.06 -17.78 -11.33
N PRO A 26 2.12 -18.75 -11.31
CA PRO A 26 2.45 -20.17 -11.43
C PRO A 26 3.20 -20.55 -12.73
N GLY A 27 2.98 -19.80 -13.82
CA GLY A 27 3.61 -20.02 -15.12
C GLY A 27 4.73 -19.04 -15.47
N ALA A 28 5.01 -18.06 -14.62
CA ALA A 28 5.95 -16.98 -14.92
C ALA A 28 7.41 -17.45 -14.83
N THR A 29 8.24 -17.13 -15.82
CA THR A 29 9.70 -17.29 -15.74
C THR A 29 10.30 -16.39 -14.66
N LEU A 30 11.55 -16.64 -14.26
CA LEU A 30 12.24 -15.78 -13.28
C LEU A 30 12.29 -14.30 -13.70
N GLU A 31 12.55 -14.03 -14.98
CA GLU A 31 12.55 -12.66 -15.52
C GLU A 31 11.17 -12.02 -15.48
N GLN A 32 10.11 -12.77 -15.78
CA GLN A 32 8.73 -12.27 -15.68
C GLN A 32 8.36 -11.97 -14.23
N VAL A 33 8.69 -12.85 -13.28
CA VAL A 33 8.44 -12.59 -11.86
C VAL A 33 9.17 -11.33 -11.40
N ARG A 34 10.43 -11.12 -11.80
CA ARG A 34 11.18 -9.89 -11.46
C ARG A 34 10.54 -8.64 -12.07
N ALA A 35 10.13 -8.69 -13.33
CA ALA A 35 9.46 -7.55 -13.96
C ALA A 35 8.11 -7.22 -13.28
N LEU A 36 7.33 -8.24 -12.92
CA LEU A 36 6.07 -8.07 -12.19
C LEU A 36 6.32 -7.55 -10.76
N ARG A 37 7.38 -8.02 -10.10
CA ARG A 37 7.84 -7.50 -8.80
C ARG A 37 8.14 -6.02 -8.88
N ASP A 38 8.91 -5.57 -9.88
CA ASP A 38 9.31 -4.16 -10.00
C ASP A 38 8.09 -3.25 -10.18
N LEU A 39 7.09 -3.68 -10.96
CA LEU A 39 5.83 -2.96 -11.11
C LEU A 39 5.04 -2.89 -9.80
N LEU A 40 4.94 -4.02 -9.08
CA LEU A 40 4.23 -4.09 -7.82
C LEU A 40 4.93 -3.27 -6.72
N ALA A 41 6.26 -3.28 -6.69
CA ALA A 41 7.09 -2.53 -5.75
C ALA A 41 6.76 -1.03 -5.83
N GLU A 42 6.84 -0.46 -7.04
CA GLU A 42 6.54 0.95 -7.27
C GLU A 42 5.11 1.31 -6.80
N ALA A 43 4.13 0.45 -7.11
CA ALA A 43 2.74 0.69 -6.76
C ALA A 43 2.51 0.67 -5.24
N ILE A 44 3.04 -0.34 -4.53
CA ILE A 44 2.85 -0.49 -3.08
C ILE A 44 3.67 0.55 -2.32
N GLN A 45 4.94 0.76 -2.67
CA GLN A 45 5.80 1.71 -1.97
C GLN A 45 5.28 3.14 -2.12
N SER A 46 4.86 3.52 -3.33
CA SER A 46 4.25 4.83 -3.54
C SER A 46 2.95 5.01 -2.77
N HIS A 47 2.17 3.94 -2.54
CA HIS A 47 0.98 3.98 -1.71
C HIS A 47 1.35 4.16 -0.23
N ALA A 48 2.20 3.28 0.31
CA ALA A 48 2.65 3.28 1.69
C ALA A 48 3.27 4.63 2.11
N GLU A 49 4.07 5.25 1.25
CA GLU A 49 4.64 6.60 1.50
C GLU A 49 3.57 7.66 1.75
N LEU A 50 2.45 7.61 1.02
CA LEU A 50 1.36 8.58 1.17
C LEU A 50 0.54 8.30 2.42
N GLU A 51 0.37 7.05 2.79
CA GLU A 51 -0.26 6.68 4.06
C GLU A 51 0.56 7.19 5.23
N ASP A 52 1.87 6.95 5.19
CA ASP A 52 2.81 7.38 6.22
C ASP A 52 2.80 8.89 6.42
N GLU A 53 2.92 9.64 5.31
CA GLU A 53 2.97 11.10 5.32
C GLU A 53 1.63 11.73 5.74
N PHE A 54 0.53 11.28 5.13
CA PHE A 54 -0.73 12.02 5.22
C PHE A 54 -1.71 11.44 6.23
N LEU A 55 -1.72 10.12 6.47
CA LEU A 55 -2.69 9.51 7.38
C LEU A 55 -2.06 9.11 8.72
N PHE A 56 -0.94 8.41 8.70
CA PHE A 56 -0.35 7.80 9.90
C PHE A 56 0.31 8.82 10.82
N GLU A 57 1.09 9.76 10.29
CA GLU A 57 1.71 10.83 11.10
C GLU A 57 0.69 11.65 11.92
N PRO A 58 -0.44 12.14 11.36
CA PRO A 58 -1.44 12.82 12.18
C PRO A 58 -2.21 11.86 13.10
N LEU A 59 -2.46 10.61 12.66
CA LEU A 59 -3.25 9.64 13.43
C LEU A 59 -2.52 9.15 14.68
N GLU A 60 -1.23 8.81 14.60
CA GLU A 60 -0.47 8.27 15.74
C GLU A 60 -0.43 9.22 16.95
N ARG A 61 -0.60 10.52 16.71
CA ARG A 61 -0.58 11.57 17.75
C ARG A 61 -1.91 11.71 18.50
N THR A 62 -2.96 11.04 18.05
CA THR A 62 -4.32 11.16 18.63
C THR A 62 -4.50 10.35 19.91
N SER A 63 -3.86 9.18 20.01
CA SER A 63 -3.97 8.29 21.18
C SER A 63 -2.91 7.18 21.17
N ALA A 64 -2.65 6.57 22.32
CA ALA A 64 -1.76 5.41 22.41
C ALA A 64 -2.27 4.19 21.60
N ARG A 65 -3.60 4.06 21.42
CA ARG A 65 -4.19 3.04 20.55
C ARG A 65 -3.83 3.29 19.08
N ALA A 66 -3.96 4.53 18.63
CA ALA A 66 -3.61 4.93 17.27
C ALA A 66 -2.11 4.78 17.01
N GLU A 67 -1.27 5.20 17.94
CA GLU A 67 0.18 5.01 17.88
C GLU A 67 0.56 3.52 17.74
N ALA A 68 -0.10 2.63 18.49
CA ALA A 68 0.14 1.19 18.39
C ALA A 68 -0.32 0.60 17.05
N ALA A 69 -1.47 1.04 16.53
CA ALA A 69 -1.98 0.60 15.24
C ALA A 69 -1.03 1.02 14.10
N VAL A 70 -0.62 2.30 14.08
CA VAL A 70 0.31 2.84 13.08
C VAL A 70 1.66 2.12 13.10
N ARG A 71 2.22 1.85 14.29
CA ARG A 71 3.44 1.03 14.40
C ARG A 71 3.29 -0.35 13.77
N GLY A 72 2.14 -0.99 13.96
CA GLY A 72 1.85 -2.28 13.35
C GLY A 72 1.84 -2.21 11.82
N MET A 73 1.26 -1.15 11.24
CA MET A 73 1.25 -0.96 9.78
C MET A 73 2.64 -0.71 9.23
N ARG A 74 3.45 0.14 9.87
CA ARG A 74 4.85 0.35 9.46
C ARG A 74 5.69 -0.92 9.52
N THR A 75 5.46 -1.79 10.51
CA THR A 75 6.10 -3.11 10.53
C THR A 75 5.67 -3.97 9.34
N MET A 76 4.40 -3.92 8.93
CA MET A 76 3.96 -4.61 7.72
C MET A 76 4.56 -4.00 6.45
N HIS A 77 4.71 -2.68 6.37
CA HIS A 77 5.45 -2.00 5.28
C HIS A 77 6.90 -2.51 5.21
N ASP A 78 7.62 -2.55 6.33
CA ASP A 78 8.98 -3.07 6.41
C ASP A 78 9.06 -4.55 5.97
N ASP A 79 8.11 -5.38 6.39
CA ASP A 79 8.04 -6.80 6.01
C ASP A 79 7.79 -6.97 4.49
N ILE A 80 6.94 -6.13 3.90
CA ILE A 80 6.69 -6.09 2.45
C ILE A 80 7.98 -5.69 1.71
N ASP A 81 8.67 -4.65 2.15
CA ASP A 81 9.93 -4.20 1.55
C ASP A 81 11.01 -5.29 1.61
N HIS A 82 11.10 -6.01 2.73
CA HIS A 82 12.00 -7.16 2.85
C HIS A 82 11.67 -8.28 1.87
N LEU A 83 10.38 -8.62 1.66
CA LEU A 83 9.99 -9.62 0.67
C LEU A 83 10.27 -9.17 -0.77
N LEU A 84 10.06 -7.88 -1.07
CA LEU A 84 10.42 -7.29 -2.37
C LEU A 84 11.92 -7.41 -2.65
N ASP A 85 12.75 -7.18 -1.62
CA ASP A 85 14.19 -7.29 -1.67
C ASP A 85 14.68 -8.74 -1.86
N ASP A 86 14.09 -9.68 -1.12
CA ASP A 86 14.41 -11.10 -1.23
C ASP A 86 14.03 -11.65 -2.59
N LEU A 87 12.88 -11.23 -3.14
CA LEU A 87 12.45 -11.63 -4.47
C LEU A 87 13.38 -11.09 -5.56
N ALA A 88 13.97 -9.91 -5.37
CA ALA A 88 15.00 -9.37 -6.27
C ALA A 88 16.21 -10.32 -6.37
N ARG A 89 16.56 -10.97 -5.26
CA ARG A 89 17.73 -11.82 -5.08
C ARG A 89 17.45 -13.30 -5.37
N ALA A 90 16.19 -13.67 -5.64
CA ALA A 90 15.81 -15.04 -5.94
C ALA A 90 16.56 -15.59 -7.17
N GLU A 91 17.12 -16.80 -7.06
CA GLU A 91 17.90 -17.43 -8.13
C GLU A 91 17.12 -18.51 -8.90
N GLY A 92 16.01 -19.00 -8.34
CA GLY A 92 15.20 -20.08 -8.89
C GLY A 92 13.77 -19.68 -9.17
N GLU A 93 13.19 -20.16 -10.27
CA GLU A 93 11.81 -19.85 -10.66
C GLU A 93 10.79 -20.28 -9.59
N VAL A 94 10.93 -21.49 -9.04
CA VAL A 94 9.99 -22.00 -8.03
C VAL A 94 10.00 -21.10 -6.79
N GLN A 95 11.19 -20.80 -6.28
CA GLN A 95 11.36 -19.90 -5.13
C GLN A 95 10.79 -18.51 -5.41
N ALA A 96 11.11 -17.93 -6.57
CA ALA A 96 10.63 -16.60 -6.95
C ALA A 96 9.10 -16.55 -7.02
N ARG A 97 8.45 -17.57 -7.61
CA ARG A 97 6.99 -17.67 -7.67
C ARG A 97 6.37 -17.77 -6.28
N GLU A 98 6.93 -18.61 -5.41
CA GLU A 98 6.44 -18.76 -4.03
C GLU A 98 6.59 -17.47 -3.22
N GLN A 99 7.75 -16.81 -3.30
CA GLN A 99 7.99 -15.52 -2.65
C GLN A 99 7.05 -14.43 -3.17
N PHE A 100 6.79 -14.40 -4.48
CA PHE A 100 5.88 -13.44 -5.09
C PHE A 100 4.43 -13.65 -4.64
N LEU A 101 3.96 -14.90 -4.53
CA LEU A 101 2.64 -15.20 -3.97
C LEU A 101 2.54 -14.84 -2.48
N ASN A 102 3.60 -15.05 -1.71
CA ASN A 102 3.65 -14.62 -0.30
C ASN A 102 3.59 -13.10 -0.15
N LEU A 103 4.31 -12.37 -1.02
CA LEU A 103 4.26 -10.91 -1.09
C LEU A 103 2.82 -10.43 -1.39
N ALA A 104 2.16 -11.04 -2.38
CA ALA A 104 0.79 -10.70 -2.73
C ALA A 104 -0.18 -10.94 -1.56
N ALA A 105 -0.05 -12.07 -0.88
CA ALA A 105 -0.84 -12.39 0.30
C ALA A 105 -0.60 -11.40 1.44
N LEU A 106 0.65 -11.01 1.71
CA LEU A 106 0.99 -10.04 2.76
C LEU A 106 0.44 -8.65 2.43
N ALA A 107 0.55 -8.19 1.18
CA ALA A 107 -0.02 -6.92 0.75
C ALA A 107 -1.55 -6.89 0.95
N LYS A 108 -2.26 -7.97 0.59
CA LYS A 108 -3.71 -8.08 0.84
C LYS A 108 -4.05 -8.09 2.33
N GLN A 109 -3.24 -8.74 3.16
CA GLN A 109 -3.42 -8.74 4.62
C GLN A 109 -3.21 -7.35 5.22
N HIS A 110 -2.24 -6.60 4.72
CA HIS A 110 -1.97 -5.24 5.11
C HIS A 110 -3.16 -4.33 4.78
N PHE A 111 -3.64 -4.33 3.53
CA PHE A 111 -4.80 -3.54 3.10
C PHE A 111 -6.05 -3.89 3.92
N LEU A 112 -6.30 -5.18 4.18
CA LEU A 112 -7.40 -5.61 5.03
C LEU A 112 -7.28 -5.07 6.46
N ALA A 113 -6.08 -5.08 7.04
CA ALA A 113 -5.85 -4.54 8.38
C ALA A 113 -6.12 -3.03 8.43
N GLU A 114 -5.79 -2.30 7.37
CA GLU A 114 -6.09 -0.88 7.28
C GLU A 114 -7.58 -0.63 7.17
N GLU A 115 -8.25 -1.31 6.25
CA GLU A 115 -9.68 -1.20 5.99
C GLU A 115 -10.53 -1.55 7.21
N GLU A 116 -10.17 -2.59 7.96
CA GLU A 116 -10.96 -3.07 9.10
C GLU A 116 -10.61 -2.36 10.41
N ALA A 117 -9.39 -1.83 10.55
CA ALA A 117 -8.92 -1.29 11.83
C ALA A 117 -8.40 0.15 11.76
N VAL A 118 -7.54 0.48 10.81
CA VAL A 118 -6.83 1.77 10.80
C VAL A 118 -7.69 2.89 10.22
N PHE A 119 -8.36 2.67 9.09
CA PHE A 119 -9.23 3.65 8.45
C PHE A 119 -10.44 3.99 9.33
N PRO A 120 -11.17 3.03 9.95
CA PRO A 120 -12.22 3.36 10.91
C PRO A 120 -11.68 4.14 12.12
N LEU A 121 -10.48 3.79 12.62
CA LEU A 121 -9.85 4.52 13.71
C LEU A 121 -9.49 5.95 13.32
N ALA A 122 -9.05 6.18 12.08
CA ALA A 122 -8.78 7.51 11.56
C ALA A 122 -10.05 8.36 11.47
N GLU A 123 -11.15 7.77 10.99
CA GLU A 123 -12.46 8.44 10.92
C GLU A 123 -13.06 8.73 12.31
N GLU A 124 -12.75 7.91 13.32
CA GLU A 124 -13.13 8.16 14.71
C GLU A 124 -12.27 9.27 15.35
N ALA A 125 -10.96 9.25 15.11
CA ALA A 125 -10.00 10.08 15.84
C ALA A 125 -9.74 11.46 15.23
N LEU A 126 -9.94 11.62 13.92
CA LEU A 126 -9.66 12.86 13.18
C LEU A 126 -10.96 13.55 12.75
N ASP A 127 -11.01 14.88 12.91
CA ASP A 127 -12.16 15.66 12.43
C ASP A 127 -12.29 15.53 10.90
N LEU A 128 -13.53 15.44 10.40
CA LEU A 128 -13.83 15.35 8.98
C LEU A 128 -13.12 16.43 8.15
N ARG A 129 -13.01 17.66 8.66
CA ARG A 129 -12.29 18.75 7.94
C ARG A 129 -10.79 18.46 7.79
N VAL A 130 -10.19 17.82 8.79
CA VAL A 130 -8.79 17.39 8.73
C VAL A 130 -8.65 16.30 7.67
N LEU A 131 -9.53 15.30 7.68
CA LEU A 131 -9.51 14.21 6.70
C LEU A 131 -9.71 14.70 5.26
N GLU A 132 -10.56 15.69 5.04
CA GLU A 132 -10.76 16.31 3.71
C GLU A 132 -9.55 17.15 3.27
N GLU A 133 -8.92 17.88 4.18
CA GLU A 133 -7.71 18.67 3.88
C GLU A 133 -6.51 17.76 3.57
N LEU A 134 -6.35 16.66 4.32
CA LEU A 134 -5.38 15.61 3.99
C LEU A 134 -5.67 15.01 2.61
N GLY A 135 -6.94 14.76 2.30
CA GLY A 135 -7.36 14.28 0.97
C GLY A 135 -6.99 15.26 -0.15
N ARG A 136 -7.15 16.57 0.08
CA ARG A 136 -6.73 17.60 -0.88
C ARG A 136 -5.22 17.58 -1.11
N ARG A 137 -4.42 17.53 -0.04
CA ARG A 137 -2.95 17.45 -0.13
C ARG A 137 -2.49 16.18 -0.84
N TYR A 138 -3.13 15.04 -0.54
CA TYR A 138 -2.93 13.78 -1.24
C TYR A 138 -3.17 13.92 -2.75
N LEU A 139 -4.30 14.52 -3.16
CA LEU A 139 -4.60 14.72 -4.58
C LEU A 139 -3.58 15.64 -5.27
N GLU A 140 -3.11 16.68 -4.59
CA GLU A 140 -2.02 17.53 -5.10
C GLU A 140 -0.73 16.73 -5.30
N ARG A 141 -0.37 15.89 -4.33
CA ARG A 141 0.82 15.02 -4.39
C ARG A 141 0.72 14.00 -5.52
N ARG A 142 -0.48 13.46 -5.79
CA ARG A 142 -0.79 12.59 -6.93
C ARG A 142 -0.92 13.34 -8.26
N GLY A 143 -0.79 14.67 -8.29
CA GLY A 143 -0.91 15.48 -9.51
C GLY A 143 -2.34 15.63 -10.04
N LEU A 144 -3.34 15.30 -9.24
CA LEU A 144 -4.77 15.33 -9.59
C LEU A 144 -5.43 16.69 -9.34
N LEU A 145 -4.76 17.58 -8.60
CA LEU A 145 -5.15 18.96 -8.40
C LEU A 145 -4.06 19.91 -8.94
N GLY A 146 -4.26 20.37 -10.17
CA GLY A 146 -3.35 21.24 -10.91
C GLY A 146 -3.48 21.00 -12.41
N MET A 147 -3.52 22.07 -13.21
CA MET A 147 -3.62 21.90 -14.67
C MET A 147 -2.35 21.25 -15.23
N GLY A 148 -2.48 19.98 -15.62
CA GLY A 148 -1.71 19.35 -16.69
C GLY A 148 -0.32 18.87 -16.32
N VAL A 149 -0.20 17.62 -15.86
CA VAL A 149 0.99 16.78 -16.14
C VAL A 149 0.58 15.31 -16.25
N HIS A 150 -0.19 14.98 -17.29
CA HIS A 150 -0.12 13.65 -17.88
C HIS A 150 -0.04 13.86 -19.40
N VAL A 151 1.18 14.03 -19.88
CA VAL A 151 1.54 13.82 -21.30
C VAL A 151 2.23 12.48 -21.36
#